data_AF-A0AAU2X4I7-F1
#
_entry.id   AF-A0AAU2X4I7-F1
#
_cell.length_a   1.000
_cell.length_b   1.000
_cell.length_c   1.000
_cell.angle_alpha   90.00
_cell.angle_beta   90.00
_cell.angle_gamma   90.00
#
_symmetry.space_group_name_H-M   'P 1'
#
loop_
_entity.id
_entity.type
_entity.pdbx_description
1 polymer ?
#
loop_
_entity_poly.entity_id
_entity_poly.type
_entity_poly.pdbx_seq_one_letter_code
_entity_poly.pdbx_strand_id
1 'polypeptide(L)'
;MDTLRFDNRVAVVTGAGRNLGRVYALALAERGARVVVNDLGVAISDTDGSGDGPAENPAVAVVREIEALGGEAVVSTASVATVEGGAAIVGTAVEAFGRVDIVVNNAGVVRTAPFADLSPELVDPVLATQIASVFHVTRPAWRLMAEQGYGRIVNVSSGSAFAGVPGLSAYGGAKAGVIGLTRQMATEGAGHGIKVNVVAPYAKTRPGTGFGPIPPSDELNAWMRPEHLTPLVNLLAHEECPVTGECFAAGAGYVSRVVWSTTEGLVDRNMTAETLLRDWEHVMDTDGMAVVGYEGGGTTYKMLAGFAPPQPPHAPPQT
;
A
#
# COMPACT_ATOMS: atom_id res chain seq x y z
N MET A 1 -5.85 27.11 -7.46
CA MET A 1 -5.69 25.73 -7.98
C MET A 1 -7.08 25.15 -8.08
N ASP A 2 -7.37 24.52 -9.21
CA ASP A 2 -8.65 23.89 -9.43
C ASP A 2 -8.75 22.56 -8.65
N THR A 3 -9.96 22.07 -8.47
CA THR A 3 -10.21 20.80 -7.77
C THR A 3 -9.72 19.65 -8.65
N LEU A 4 -8.93 18.71 -8.10
CA LEU A 4 -8.55 17.48 -8.81
C LEU A 4 -9.78 16.63 -9.15
N ARG A 5 -9.95 16.29 -10.43
CA ARG A 5 -11.10 15.57 -10.99
C ARG A 5 -10.68 14.23 -11.61
N PHE A 6 -11.63 13.31 -11.70
CA PHE A 6 -11.45 11.98 -12.30
C PHE A 6 -12.46 11.73 -13.42
N ASP A 7 -12.95 12.81 -14.06
CA ASP A 7 -13.92 12.70 -15.14
C ASP A 7 -13.40 11.74 -16.23
N ASN A 8 -14.26 10.80 -16.64
CA ASN A 8 -13.97 9.70 -17.58
C ASN A 8 -13.00 8.61 -17.09
N ARG A 9 -12.49 8.67 -15.86
CA ARG A 9 -11.65 7.62 -15.27
C ARG A 9 -12.50 6.51 -14.66
N VAL A 10 -12.00 5.27 -14.75
CA VAL A 10 -12.61 4.11 -14.10
C VAL A 10 -11.73 3.60 -12.97
N ALA A 11 -12.28 3.55 -11.76
CA ALA A 11 -11.58 3.10 -10.56
C ALA A 11 -12.13 1.77 -10.05
N VAL A 12 -11.23 0.84 -9.74
CA VAL A 12 -11.53 -0.38 -8.98
C VAL A 12 -11.05 -0.16 -7.54
N VAL A 13 -11.94 -0.28 -6.57
CA VAL A 13 -11.59 -0.23 -5.14
C VAL A 13 -11.96 -1.55 -4.49
N THR A 14 -10.96 -2.28 -3.98
CA THR A 14 -11.19 -3.60 -3.34
C THR A 14 -11.46 -3.45 -1.84
N GLY A 15 -12.36 -4.26 -1.30
CA GLY A 15 -12.81 -4.13 0.10
C GLY A 15 -13.52 -2.81 0.37
N ALA A 16 -14.32 -2.35 -0.60
CA ALA A 16 -14.95 -1.04 -0.63
C ALA A 16 -16.34 -0.99 0.01
N GLY A 17 -16.85 -2.09 0.56
CA GLY A 17 -18.17 -2.10 1.19
C GLY A 17 -18.21 -1.37 2.53
N ARG A 18 -17.06 -1.20 3.21
CA ARG A 18 -16.99 -0.66 4.58
C ARG A 18 -15.68 0.11 4.83
N ASN A 19 -15.65 0.88 5.92
CA ASN A 19 -14.45 1.54 6.46
C ASN A 19 -13.66 2.32 5.38
N LEU A 20 -12.33 2.12 5.32
CA LEU A 20 -11.42 2.84 4.42
C LEU A 20 -11.80 2.69 2.95
N GLY A 21 -12.10 1.46 2.50
CA GLY A 21 -12.44 1.22 1.10
C GLY A 21 -13.71 1.97 0.68
N ARG A 22 -14.73 2.03 1.55
CA ARG A 22 -15.95 2.80 1.31
C ARG A 22 -15.63 4.28 1.11
N VAL A 23 -14.85 4.89 1.99
CA VAL A 23 -14.53 6.33 1.88
C VAL A 23 -13.67 6.63 0.66
N TYR A 24 -12.80 5.71 0.23
CA TYR A 24 -12.04 5.87 -1.02
C TYR A 24 -12.95 5.81 -2.24
N ALA A 25 -13.88 4.85 -2.28
CA ALA A 25 -14.85 4.72 -3.38
C ALA A 25 -15.72 5.98 -3.51
N LEU A 26 -16.27 6.47 -2.39
CA LEU A 26 -17.07 7.71 -2.37
C LEU A 26 -16.26 8.93 -2.80
N ALA A 27 -15.03 9.09 -2.29
CA ALA A 27 -14.21 10.26 -2.60
C ALA A 27 -13.74 10.31 -4.07
N LEU A 28 -13.53 9.16 -4.70
CA LEU A 28 -13.26 9.07 -6.14
C LEU A 28 -14.52 9.38 -6.96
N ALA A 29 -15.67 8.82 -6.57
CA ALA A 29 -16.94 9.03 -7.26
C ALA A 29 -17.44 10.48 -7.19
N GLU A 30 -17.34 11.13 -6.02
CA GLU A 30 -17.65 12.57 -5.83
C GLU A 30 -16.83 13.45 -6.79
N ARG A 31 -15.66 12.97 -7.18
CA ARG A 31 -14.73 13.64 -8.09
C ARG A 31 -14.86 13.20 -9.55
N GLY A 32 -15.89 12.44 -9.91
CA GLY A 32 -16.25 12.10 -11.30
C GLY A 32 -15.74 10.75 -11.80
N ALA A 33 -15.10 9.95 -10.95
CA ALA A 33 -14.71 8.59 -11.33
C ALA A 33 -15.94 7.67 -11.42
N ARG A 34 -15.95 6.77 -12.39
CA ARG A 34 -16.85 5.61 -12.41
C ARG A 34 -16.22 4.50 -11.58
N VAL A 35 -16.94 3.95 -10.61
CA VAL A 35 -16.31 3.10 -9.57
C VAL A 35 -16.84 1.67 -9.56
N VAL A 36 -15.95 0.68 -9.64
CA VAL A 36 -16.25 -0.69 -9.24
C VAL A 36 -16.02 -0.81 -7.74
N VAL A 37 -17.12 -0.99 -7.01
CA VAL A 37 -17.12 -1.22 -5.57
C VAL A 37 -17.03 -2.72 -5.34
N ASN A 38 -15.81 -3.21 -5.06
CA ASN A 38 -15.59 -4.62 -4.78
C ASN A 38 -15.66 -4.91 -3.28
N ASP A 39 -16.48 -5.87 -2.86
CA ASP A 39 -16.46 -6.43 -1.51
C ASP A 39 -16.96 -7.88 -1.50
N LEU A 40 -16.22 -8.78 -0.86
CA LEU A 40 -16.60 -10.20 -0.78
C LEU A 40 -17.88 -10.40 0.04
N GLY A 41 -18.21 -9.47 0.95
CA GLY A 41 -19.42 -9.51 1.76
C GLY A 41 -19.37 -10.47 2.94
N VAL A 42 -18.17 -10.86 3.40
CA VAL A 42 -18.01 -11.67 4.61
C VAL A 42 -18.14 -10.84 5.89
N ALA A 43 -18.35 -11.50 7.03
CA ALA A 43 -18.30 -10.87 8.34
C ALA A 43 -16.90 -10.32 8.64
N ILE A 44 -16.83 -9.25 9.45
CA ILE A 44 -15.56 -8.75 9.98
C ILE A 44 -15.23 -9.58 11.23
N SER A 45 -14.23 -10.46 11.14
CA SER A 45 -13.69 -11.20 12.29
C SER A 45 -12.17 -11.19 12.24
N ASP A 46 -11.54 -11.06 13.42
CA ASP A 46 -10.09 -11.00 13.62
C ASP A 46 -9.48 -12.31 14.11
N THR A 47 -10.33 -13.29 14.42
CA THR A 47 -9.95 -14.56 15.03
C THR A 47 -9.97 -15.70 14.02
N ASP A 48 -11.11 -15.94 13.38
CA ASP A 48 -11.35 -17.16 12.59
C ASP A 48 -12.27 -16.94 11.38
N GLY A 49 -12.88 -15.76 11.23
CA GLY A 49 -13.87 -15.52 10.17
C GLY A 49 -15.24 -16.13 10.47
N SER A 50 -15.47 -16.66 11.68
CA SER A 50 -16.79 -17.18 12.06
C SER A 50 -17.77 -16.03 12.27
N GLY A 51 -18.94 -16.16 11.64
CA GLY A 51 -20.01 -15.17 11.68
C GLY A 51 -20.80 -15.18 10.37
N ASP A 52 -22.12 -15.05 10.49
CA ASP A 52 -22.98 -14.90 9.33
C ASP A 52 -22.63 -13.59 8.61
N GLY A 53 -22.48 -13.67 7.28
CA GLY A 53 -22.41 -12.48 6.45
C GLY A 53 -23.68 -11.61 6.62
N PRO A 54 -23.61 -10.31 6.33
CA PRO A 54 -24.82 -9.48 6.30
C PRO A 54 -25.83 -10.04 5.30
N ALA A 55 -27.12 -9.76 5.55
CA ALA A 55 -28.21 -10.18 4.66
C ALA A 55 -28.09 -9.62 3.22
N GLU A 56 -27.43 -8.47 3.06
CA GLU A 56 -27.08 -7.87 1.77
C GLU A 56 -25.58 -7.55 1.74
N ASN A 57 -24.93 -7.78 0.59
CA ASN A 57 -23.52 -7.46 0.44
C ASN A 57 -23.30 -5.94 0.64
N PRO A 58 -22.35 -5.52 1.49
CA PRO A 58 -22.15 -4.11 1.84
C PRO A 58 -21.77 -3.22 0.63
N ALA A 59 -21.18 -3.79 -0.43
CA ALA A 59 -20.90 -3.05 -1.66
C ALA A 59 -22.17 -2.48 -2.32
N VAL A 60 -23.32 -3.17 -2.17
CA VAL A 60 -24.60 -2.70 -2.73
C VAL A 60 -25.02 -1.38 -2.10
N ALA A 61 -24.89 -1.25 -0.78
CA ALA A 61 -25.23 -0.02 -0.08
C ALA A 61 -24.34 1.15 -0.52
N VAL A 62 -23.04 0.90 -0.74
CA VAL A 62 -22.09 1.93 -1.21
C VAL A 62 -22.38 2.35 -2.65
N VAL A 63 -22.74 1.43 -3.54
CA VAL A 63 -23.18 1.78 -4.91
C VAL A 63 -24.42 2.67 -4.88
N ARG A 64 -25.45 2.29 -4.11
CA ARG A 64 -26.66 3.13 -3.95
C ARG A 64 -26.34 4.52 -3.40
N GLU A 65 -25.38 4.62 -2.48
CA GLU A 65 -24.93 5.90 -1.95
C GLU A 65 -24.22 6.75 -3.01
N ILE A 66 -23.33 6.15 -3.82
CA ILE A 66 -22.69 6.84 -4.95
C ILE A 66 -23.74 7.34 -5.95
N GLU A 67 -24.70 6.51 -6.33
CA GLU A 67 -25.79 6.86 -7.24
C GLU A 67 -26.67 7.98 -6.69
N ALA A 68 -27.00 7.94 -5.38
CA ALA A 68 -27.77 8.99 -4.72
C ALA A 68 -27.05 10.35 -4.69
N LEU A 69 -25.71 10.34 -4.74
CA LEU A 69 -24.87 11.53 -4.86
C LEU A 69 -24.61 11.93 -6.32
N GLY A 70 -25.22 11.24 -7.29
CA GLY A 70 -25.12 11.53 -8.72
C GLY A 70 -23.89 10.95 -9.41
N GLY A 71 -23.16 10.03 -8.76
CA GLY A 71 -22.06 9.29 -9.37
C GLY A 71 -22.50 7.99 -10.05
N GLU A 72 -21.55 7.31 -10.66
CA GLU A 72 -21.76 6.02 -11.35
C GLU A 72 -20.90 4.94 -10.68
N ALA A 73 -21.52 3.82 -10.30
CA ALA A 73 -20.80 2.70 -9.71
C ALA A 73 -21.46 1.34 -10.00
N VAL A 74 -20.68 0.27 -9.93
CA VAL A 74 -21.16 -1.11 -10.04
C VAL A 74 -20.58 -2.00 -8.95
N VAL A 75 -21.34 -3.01 -8.54
CA VAL A 75 -20.92 -3.97 -7.51
C VAL A 75 -20.07 -5.08 -8.12
N SER A 76 -19.00 -5.49 -7.43
CA SER A 76 -18.32 -6.76 -7.68
C SER A 76 -18.15 -7.54 -6.38
N THR A 77 -18.64 -8.79 -6.34
CA THR A 77 -18.53 -9.64 -5.14
C THR A 77 -17.44 -10.70 -5.26
N ALA A 78 -16.59 -10.62 -6.29
CA ALA A 78 -15.52 -11.57 -6.51
C ALA A 78 -14.40 -11.43 -5.46
N SER A 79 -13.75 -12.56 -5.16
CA SER A 79 -12.68 -12.61 -4.16
C SER A 79 -11.35 -12.13 -4.72
N VAL A 80 -10.66 -11.26 -4.00
CA VAL A 80 -9.28 -10.88 -4.33
C VAL A 80 -8.26 -11.98 -4.04
N ALA A 81 -8.65 -13.00 -3.26
CA ALA A 81 -7.75 -14.04 -2.78
C ALA A 81 -7.40 -15.09 -3.86
N THR A 82 -8.06 -15.07 -5.02
CA THR A 82 -7.84 -16.01 -6.12
C THR A 82 -7.52 -15.29 -7.43
N VAL A 83 -6.82 -15.98 -8.32
CA VAL A 83 -6.46 -15.46 -9.65
C VAL A 83 -7.71 -15.17 -10.48
N GLU A 84 -8.67 -16.10 -10.47
CA GLU A 84 -9.93 -16.00 -11.20
C GLU A 84 -10.78 -14.86 -10.66
N GLY A 85 -10.82 -14.69 -9.34
CA GLY A 85 -11.56 -13.62 -8.70
C GLY A 85 -10.96 -12.25 -8.99
N GLY A 86 -9.63 -12.11 -8.94
CA GLY A 86 -8.95 -10.88 -9.35
C GLY A 86 -9.21 -10.50 -10.81
N ALA A 87 -9.21 -11.48 -11.72
CA ALA A 87 -9.58 -11.27 -13.11
C ALA A 87 -11.06 -10.88 -13.28
N ALA A 88 -11.97 -11.50 -12.52
CA ALA A 88 -13.40 -11.17 -12.55
C ALA A 88 -13.68 -9.74 -12.07
N ILE A 89 -12.98 -9.26 -11.04
CA ILE A 89 -13.10 -7.87 -10.54
C ILE A 89 -12.77 -6.86 -11.66
N VAL A 90 -11.65 -7.08 -12.35
CA VAL A 90 -11.23 -6.23 -13.48
C VAL A 90 -12.20 -6.38 -14.65
N GLY A 91 -12.69 -7.60 -14.91
CA GLY A 91 -13.72 -7.89 -15.91
C GLY A 91 -14.99 -7.08 -15.69
N THR A 92 -15.47 -6.96 -14.44
CA THR A 92 -16.62 -6.11 -14.10
C THR A 92 -16.42 -4.66 -14.53
N ALA A 93 -15.22 -4.10 -14.36
CA ALA A 93 -14.93 -2.73 -14.78
C ALA A 93 -14.95 -2.57 -16.31
N VAL A 94 -14.41 -3.55 -17.03
CA VAL A 94 -14.40 -3.55 -18.49
C VAL A 94 -15.80 -3.72 -19.05
N GLU A 95 -16.62 -4.62 -18.49
CA GLU A 95 -17.99 -4.83 -18.94
C GLU A 95 -18.87 -3.60 -18.70
N ALA A 96 -18.77 -2.98 -17.53
CA ALA A 96 -19.59 -1.82 -17.18
C ALA A 96 -19.13 -0.52 -17.84
N PHE A 97 -17.81 -0.30 -17.94
CA PHE A 97 -17.25 1.02 -18.27
C PHE A 97 -16.21 1.02 -19.39
N GLY A 98 -15.83 -0.15 -19.90
CA GLY A 98 -14.95 -0.33 -21.06
C GLY A 98 -13.45 -0.16 -20.79
N ARG A 99 -13.03 0.17 -19.56
CA ARG A 99 -11.61 0.45 -19.22
C ARG A 99 -11.35 0.31 -17.73
N VAL A 100 -10.06 0.36 -17.35
CA VAL A 100 -9.59 0.53 -15.96
C VAL A 100 -8.42 1.50 -15.95
N ASP A 101 -8.52 2.54 -15.13
CA ASP A 101 -7.52 3.61 -14.99
C ASP A 101 -6.85 3.60 -13.62
N ILE A 102 -7.63 3.28 -12.58
CA ILE A 102 -7.22 3.36 -11.17
C ILE A 102 -7.51 2.02 -10.49
N VAL A 103 -6.54 1.50 -9.72
CA VAL A 103 -6.75 0.35 -8.83
C VAL A 103 -6.32 0.74 -7.41
N VAL A 104 -7.23 0.66 -6.46
CA VAL A 104 -6.96 0.81 -5.03
C VAL A 104 -7.02 -0.57 -4.37
N ASN A 105 -5.86 -1.16 -4.12
CA ASN A 105 -5.74 -2.46 -3.44
C ASN A 105 -5.87 -2.25 -1.93
N ASN A 106 -7.09 -2.34 -1.42
CA ASN A 106 -7.44 -2.09 -0.02
C ASN A 106 -7.98 -3.32 0.72
N ALA A 107 -8.57 -4.29 0.02
CA ALA A 107 -9.07 -5.52 0.64
C ALA A 107 -8.00 -6.25 1.46
N GLY A 108 -8.40 -6.85 2.57
CA GLY A 108 -7.50 -7.63 3.40
C GLY A 108 -8.15 -8.10 4.70
N VAL A 109 -7.70 -9.24 5.21
CA VAL A 109 -8.07 -9.71 6.56
C VAL A 109 -6.88 -9.62 7.51
N VAL A 110 -7.19 -9.53 8.81
CA VAL A 110 -6.20 -9.60 9.88
C VAL A 110 -6.49 -10.87 10.68
N ARG A 111 -5.44 -11.63 10.98
CA ARG A 111 -5.46 -12.75 11.92
C ARG A 111 -4.29 -12.57 12.86
N THR A 112 -4.55 -12.67 14.15
CA THR A 112 -3.54 -12.43 15.19
C THR A 112 -3.29 -13.70 15.99
N ALA A 113 -2.04 -14.10 16.12
CA ALA A 113 -1.63 -15.18 17.01
C ALA A 113 -0.14 -15.03 17.35
N PRO A 114 0.32 -15.49 18.54
CA PRO A 114 1.75 -15.65 18.80
C PRO A 114 2.43 -16.42 17.66
N PHE A 115 3.69 -16.11 17.37
CA PHE A 115 4.37 -16.68 16.21
C PHE A 115 4.38 -18.22 16.21
N ALA A 116 4.54 -18.83 17.39
CA ALA A 116 4.53 -20.29 17.55
C ALA A 116 3.16 -20.93 17.25
N ASP A 117 2.07 -20.14 17.29
CA ASP A 117 0.70 -20.60 17.11
C ASP A 117 0.14 -20.22 15.73
N LEU A 118 0.96 -19.67 14.83
CA LEU A 118 0.57 -19.33 13.46
C LEU A 118 0.40 -20.60 12.62
N SER A 119 -0.82 -21.16 12.63
CA SER A 119 -1.19 -22.26 11.75
C SER A 119 -1.44 -21.78 10.31
N PRO A 120 -1.38 -22.66 9.30
CA PRO A 120 -1.71 -22.33 7.91
C PRO A 120 -3.09 -21.68 7.76
N GLU A 121 -4.07 -22.09 8.56
CA GLU A 121 -5.44 -21.54 8.54
C GLU A 121 -5.50 -20.07 8.99
N LEU A 122 -4.52 -19.62 9.77
CA LEU A 122 -4.37 -18.20 10.15
C LEU A 122 -3.50 -17.43 9.15
N VAL A 123 -2.48 -18.07 8.59
CA VAL A 123 -1.48 -17.42 7.72
C VAL A 123 -1.98 -17.26 6.29
N ASP A 124 -2.48 -18.34 5.68
CA ASP A 124 -2.80 -18.37 4.24
C ASP A 124 -3.86 -17.34 3.85
N PRO A 125 -4.97 -17.15 4.60
CA PRO A 125 -5.94 -16.10 4.27
C PRO A 125 -5.35 -14.69 4.34
N VAL A 126 -4.42 -14.44 5.26
CA VAL A 126 -3.73 -13.14 5.38
C VAL A 126 -2.83 -12.94 4.16
N LEU A 127 -1.99 -13.90 3.80
CA LEU A 127 -1.12 -13.77 2.62
C LEU A 127 -1.93 -13.64 1.32
N ALA A 128 -2.97 -14.46 1.16
CA ALA A 128 -3.82 -14.46 -0.02
C ALA A 128 -4.55 -13.12 -0.23
N THR A 129 -5.06 -12.52 0.86
CA THR A 129 -5.85 -11.27 0.77
C THR A 129 -5.02 -10.00 0.85
N GLN A 130 -3.82 -10.04 1.44
CA GLN A 130 -2.98 -8.85 1.61
C GLN A 130 -1.98 -8.63 0.48
N ILE A 131 -1.19 -9.66 0.13
CA ILE A 131 -0.07 -9.52 -0.82
C ILE A 131 -0.33 -10.25 -2.13
N ALA A 132 -0.86 -11.48 -2.11
CA ALA A 132 -1.17 -12.21 -3.33
C ALA A 132 -2.27 -11.49 -4.14
N SER A 133 -3.25 -10.93 -3.45
CA SER A 133 -4.33 -10.12 -4.02
C SER A 133 -3.85 -8.97 -4.91
N VAL A 134 -2.71 -8.34 -4.56
CA VAL A 134 -2.10 -7.28 -5.39
C VAL A 134 -1.77 -7.84 -6.76
N PHE A 135 -1.22 -9.05 -6.85
CA PHE A 135 -0.98 -9.71 -8.14
C PHE A 135 -2.28 -10.11 -8.84
N HIS A 136 -3.22 -10.72 -8.12
CA HIS A 136 -4.46 -11.24 -8.69
C HIS A 136 -5.30 -10.15 -9.37
N VAL A 137 -5.43 -8.99 -8.72
CA VAL A 137 -6.22 -7.86 -9.23
C VAL A 137 -5.39 -6.99 -10.18
N THR A 138 -4.15 -6.68 -9.82
CA THR A 138 -3.38 -5.71 -10.58
C THR A 138 -2.83 -6.28 -11.87
N ARG A 139 -2.49 -7.58 -11.97
CA ARG A 139 -1.98 -8.16 -13.22
C ARG A 139 -2.94 -8.03 -14.41
N PRO A 140 -4.24 -8.37 -14.30
CA PRO A 140 -5.18 -8.14 -15.40
C PRO A 140 -5.40 -6.65 -15.68
N ALA A 141 -5.49 -5.80 -14.65
CA ALA A 141 -5.61 -4.34 -14.85
C ALA A 141 -4.37 -3.73 -15.53
N TRP A 142 -3.18 -4.19 -15.15
CA TRP A 142 -1.88 -3.73 -15.66
C TRP A 142 -1.78 -3.87 -17.18
N ARG A 143 -2.24 -5.00 -17.73
CA ARG A 143 -2.24 -5.24 -19.18
C ARG A 143 -3.05 -4.17 -19.90
N LEU A 144 -4.26 -3.89 -19.40
CA LEU A 144 -5.14 -2.86 -19.94
C LEU A 144 -4.54 -1.46 -19.79
N MET A 145 -3.98 -1.15 -18.62
CA MET A 145 -3.33 0.15 -18.35
C MET A 145 -2.12 0.38 -19.26
N ALA A 146 -1.33 -0.66 -19.50
CA ALA A 146 -0.15 -0.59 -20.34
C ALA A 146 -0.50 -0.34 -21.82
N GLU A 147 -1.55 -0.99 -22.31
CA GLU A 147 -2.11 -0.73 -23.65
C GLU A 147 -2.67 0.70 -23.78
N GLN A 148 -3.28 1.23 -22.70
CA GLN A 148 -3.81 2.59 -22.65
C GLN A 148 -2.73 3.67 -22.47
N GLY A 149 -1.51 3.30 -22.07
CA GLY A 149 -0.46 4.26 -21.71
C GLY A 149 -0.76 5.07 -20.44
N TYR A 150 -1.65 4.56 -19.58
CA TYR A 150 -2.05 5.22 -18.34
C TYR A 150 -2.47 4.21 -17.27
N GLY A 151 -1.95 4.37 -16.05
CA GLY A 151 -2.46 3.67 -14.88
C GLY A 151 -2.07 4.32 -13.56
N ARG A 152 -2.94 4.22 -12.55
CA ARG A 152 -2.65 4.65 -11.18
C ARG A 152 -3.02 3.54 -10.21
N ILE A 153 -2.03 3.04 -9.47
CA ILE A 153 -2.22 1.96 -8.51
C ILE A 153 -1.87 2.50 -7.12
N VAL A 154 -2.83 2.40 -6.20
CA VAL A 154 -2.65 2.76 -4.79
C VAL A 154 -2.78 1.48 -3.96
N ASN A 155 -1.66 1.04 -3.39
CA ASN A 155 -1.64 -0.11 -2.50
C ASN A 155 -1.79 0.34 -1.04
N VAL A 156 -2.57 -0.39 -0.25
CA VAL A 156 -2.76 -0.08 1.17
C VAL A 156 -1.86 -0.98 2.02
N SER A 157 -0.88 -0.38 2.70
CA SER A 157 -0.03 -1.04 3.69
C SER A 157 -0.58 -0.85 5.12
N SER A 158 0.28 -0.74 6.14
CA SER A 158 -0.06 -0.48 7.54
C SER A 158 1.18 0.01 8.30
N GLY A 159 0.98 0.71 9.42
CA GLY A 159 2.06 1.03 10.36
C GLY A 159 2.80 -0.21 10.90
N SER A 160 2.12 -1.36 10.98
CA SER A 160 2.74 -2.64 11.37
C SER A 160 3.73 -3.20 10.35
N ALA A 161 3.82 -2.60 9.15
CA ALA A 161 4.85 -2.94 8.17
C ALA A 161 6.23 -2.38 8.55
N PHE A 162 6.26 -1.33 9.38
CA PHE A 162 7.49 -0.62 9.74
C PHE A 162 8.02 -1.02 11.13
N ALA A 163 7.14 -1.59 11.96
CA ALA A 163 7.45 -1.93 13.35
C ALA A 163 7.06 -3.37 13.67
N GLY A 164 7.86 -4.01 14.51
CA GLY A 164 7.51 -5.32 15.08
C GLY A 164 6.36 -5.19 16.06
N VAL A 165 5.19 -5.74 15.70
CA VAL A 165 4.02 -5.82 16.58
C VAL A 165 3.77 -7.29 16.92
N PRO A 166 3.89 -7.70 18.20
CA PRO A 166 3.61 -9.07 18.62
C PRO A 166 2.23 -9.53 18.16
N GLY A 167 2.15 -10.75 17.64
CA GLY A 167 0.91 -11.34 17.15
C GLY A 167 0.57 -11.04 15.69
N LEU A 168 1.28 -10.11 15.02
CA LEU A 168 1.01 -9.68 13.65
C LEU A 168 2.03 -10.17 12.62
N SER A 169 2.83 -11.21 12.87
CA SER A 169 3.94 -11.58 11.99
C SER A 169 3.52 -11.81 10.53
N ALA A 170 2.45 -12.56 10.27
CA ALA A 170 1.94 -12.78 8.91
C ALA A 170 1.41 -11.48 8.27
N TYR A 171 0.65 -10.69 9.04
CA TYR A 171 0.05 -9.45 8.57
C TYR A 171 1.11 -8.36 8.31
N GLY A 172 1.96 -8.08 9.29
CA GLY A 172 3.08 -7.12 9.17
C GLY A 172 4.04 -7.50 8.06
N GLY A 173 4.39 -8.80 7.95
CA GLY A 173 5.22 -9.32 6.85
C GLY A 173 4.59 -9.11 5.48
N ALA A 174 3.30 -9.44 5.31
CA ALA A 174 2.59 -9.19 4.05
C ALA A 174 2.53 -7.70 3.71
N LYS A 175 2.22 -6.83 4.68
CA LYS A 175 2.15 -5.38 4.51
C LYS A 175 3.51 -4.75 4.19
N ALA A 176 4.61 -5.29 4.73
CA ALA A 176 5.97 -4.92 4.34
C ALA A 176 6.29 -5.38 2.91
N GLY A 177 5.88 -6.59 2.53
CA GLY A 177 6.05 -7.11 1.17
C GLY A 177 5.33 -6.26 0.11
N VAL A 178 4.17 -5.69 0.43
CA VAL A 178 3.46 -4.74 -0.44
C VAL A 178 4.30 -3.49 -0.75
N ILE A 179 5.09 -2.99 0.21
CA ILE A 179 5.98 -1.83 0.01
C ILE A 179 7.11 -2.19 -0.96
N GLY A 180 7.75 -3.34 -0.75
CA GLY A 180 8.79 -3.85 -1.66
C GLY A 180 8.26 -4.06 -3.08
N LEU A 181 7.10 -4.73 -3.21
CA LEU A 181 6.44 -4.98 -4.48
C LEU A 181 6.10 -3.67 -5.23
N THR A 182 5.59 -2.67 -4.51
CA THR A 182 5.23 -1.37 -5.10
C THR A 182 6.42 -0.69 -5.77
N ARG A 183 7.62 -0.77 -5.19
CA ARG A 183 8.81 -0.17 -5.80
C ARG A 183 9.26 -0.88 -7.07
N GLN A 184 9.14 -2.21 -7.11
CA GLN A 184 9.42 -2.98 -8.33
C GLN A 184 8.41 -2.63 -9.42
N MET A 185 7.11 -2.63 -9.10
CA MET A 185 6.07 -2.24 -10.04
C MET A 185 6.24 -0.81 -10.53
N ALA A 186 6.66 0.13 -9.67
CA ALA A 186 6.92 1.51 -10.09
C ALA A 186 8.00 1.60 -11.18
N THR A 187 9.06 0.79 -11.07
CA THR A 187 10.10 0.73 -12.11
C THR A 187 9.61 0.08 -13.40
N GLU A 188 8.82 -1.00 -13.31
CA GLU A 188 8.23 -1.66 -14.49
C GLU A 188 7.17 -0.79 -15.19
N GLY A 189 6.45 0.04 -14.44
CA GLY A 189 5.36 0.87 -14.94
C GLY A 189 5.80 2.14 -15.66
N ALA A 190 7.04 2.58 -15.47
CA ALA A 190 7.54 3.86 -15.98
C ALA A 190 7.39 3.99 -17.51
N GLY A 191 7.70 2.91 -18.25
CA GLY A 191 7.56 2.87 -19.72
C GLY A 191 6.10 2.83 -20.23
N HIS A 192 5.14 2.61 -19.34
CA HIS A 192 3.73 2.40 -19.66
C HIS A 192 2.80 3.51 -19.13
N GLY A 193 3.35 4.58 -18.55
CA GLY A 193 2.55 5.64 -17.92
C GLY A 193 1.83 5.19 -16.65
N ILE A 194 2.28 4.10 -16.03
CA ILE A 194 1.70 3.51 -14.82
C ILE A 194 2.49 4.00 -13.60
N LYS A 195 1.80 4.60 -12.63
CA LYS A 195 2.38 4.97 -11.33
C LYS A 195 1.80 4.11 -10.23
N VAL A 196 2.65 3.68 -9.30
CA VAL A 196 2.28 2.77 -8.21
C VAL A 196 2.83 3.30 -6.90
N ASN A 197 1.97 3.55 -5.92
CA ASN A 197 2.35 4.12 -4.62
C ASN A 197 1.65 3.40 -3.46
N VAL A 198 2.15 3.58 -2.24
CA VAL A 198 1.62 2.98 -1.02
C VAL A 198 1.10 4.05 -0.07
N VAL A 199 -0.07 3.79 0.52
CA VAL A 199 -0.53 4.47 1.73
C VAL A 199 -0.50 3.48 2.89
N ALA A 200 0.16 3.84 3.99
CA ALA A 200 0.12 3.16 5.27
C ALA A 200 -0.81 3.96 6.22
N PRO A 201 -2.11 3.62 6.26
CA PRO A 201 -3.08 4.42 6.97
C PRO A 201 -3.01 4.21 8.49
N TYR A 202 -3.21 5.30 9.22
CA TYR A 202 -3.59 5.35 10.60
C TYR A 202 -5.00 5.93 10.66
N ALA A 203 -5.99 5.07 10.93
CA ALA A 203 -7.37 5.49 11.11
C ALA A 203 -8.01 4.60 12.16
N LYS A 204 -8.99 5.15 12.89
CA LYS A 204 -9.82 4.35 13.78
C LYS A 204 -10.85 3.62 12.93
N THR A 205 -10.50 2.42 12.47
CA THR A 205 -11.43 1.57 11.72
C THR A 205 -12.26 0.68 12.65
N ARG A 206 -11.87 0.55 13.93
CA ARG A 206 -12.53 -0.31 14.93
C ARG A 206 -12.52 0.28 16.35
N PRO A 207 -13.53 -0.02 17.19
CA PRO A 207 -13.47 0.28 18.62
C PRO A 207 -12.34 -0.49 19.32
N GLY A 208 -11.57 0.16 20.21
CA GLY A 208 -10.55 -0.50 21.04
C GLY A 208 -9.11 -0.54 20.49
N THR A 209 -8.88 -0.10 19.25
CA THR A 209 -7.50 0.01 18.71
C THR A 209 -6.81 1.26 19.28
N GLY A 210 -5.77 1.08 20.09
CA GLY A 210 -4.93 2.18 20.61
C GLY A 210 -3.90 2.67 19.59
N PHE A 211 -3.52 3.94 19.66
CA PHE A 211 -2.52 4.57 18.78
C PHE A 211 -1.14 4.66 19.44
N GLY A 212 -0.67 3.52 19.97
CA GLY A 212 0.63 3.42 20.63
C GLY A 212 0.75 4.36 21.84
N PRO A 213 1.79 5.22 21.92
CA PRO A 213 2.05 6.05 23.09
C PRO A 213 1.12 7.28 23.21
N ILE A 214 0.25 7.52 22.22
CA ILE A 214 -0.62 8.69 22.21
C ILE A 214 -1.85 8.41 23.09
N PRO A 215 -2.06 9.18 24.17
CA PRO A 215 -3.25 9.03 25.00
C PRO A 215 -4.53 9.30 24.20
N PRO A 216 -5.61 8.53 24.43
CA PRO A 216 -6.88 8.80 23.77
C PRO A 216 -7.44 10.15 24.22
N SER A 217 -7.87 10.98 23.27
CA SER A 217 -8.64 12.21 23.50
C SER A 217 -9.79 12.32 22.50
N ASP A 218 -10.77 13.18 22.80
CA ASP A 218 -11.87 13.46 21.88
C ASP A 218 -11.37 14.12 20.59
N GLU A 219 -10.37 15.01 20.66
CA GLU A 219 -9.77 15.58 19.45
C GLU A 219 -9.08 14.52 18.60
N LEU A 220 -8.29 13.64 19.22
CA LEU A 220 -7.64 12.55 18.49
C LEU A 220 -8.69 11.66 17.82
N ASN A 221 -9.77 11.29 18.51
CA ASN A 221 -10.85 10.51 17.92
C ASN A 221 -11.49 11.24 16.72
N ALA A 222 -11.72 12.55 16.81
CA ALA A 222 -12.26 13.36 15.72
C ALA A 222 -11.29 13.48 14.52
N TRP A 223 -9.98 13.47 14.78
CA TRP A 223 -8.97 13.49 13.73
C TRP A 223 -8.76 12.12 13.08
N MET A 224 -8.98 11.02 13.79
CA MET A 224 -8.75 9.66 13.25
C MET A 224 -9.86 9.13 12.35
N ARG A 225 -10.67 10.04 11.78
CA ARG A 225 -11.70 9.75 10.79
C ARG A 225 -11.09 9.24 9.46
N PRO A 226 -11.64 8.16 8.86
CA PRO A 226 -11.19 7.62 7.57
C PRO A 226 -11.07 8.65 6.45
N GLU A 227 -11.93 9.67 6.45
CA GLU A 227 -12.02 10.70 5.40
C GLU A 227 -10.73 11.51 5.28
N HIS A 228 -9.94 11.64 6.35
CA HIS A 228 -8.66 12.36 6.32
C HIS A 228 -7.58 11.65 5.49
N LEU A 229 -7.81 10.42 5.03
CA LEU A 229 -6.93 9.71 4.11
C LEU A 229 -7.27 9.95 2.64
N THR A 230 -8.50 10.40 2.35
CA THR A 230 -8.97 10.57 0.97
C THR A 230 -8.17 11.60 0.17
N PRO A 231 -7.64 12.71 0.73
CA PRO A 231 -6.83 13.65 -0.06
C PRO A 231 -5.56 13.01 -0.63
N LEU A 232 -4.88 12.18 0.18
CA LEU A 232 -3.68 11.47 -0.25
C LEU A 232 -4.00 10.40 -1.28
N VAL A 233 -5.02 9.56 -1.04
CA VAL A 233 -5.42 8.53 -1.99
C VAL A 233 -5.83 9.14 -3.33
N ASN A 234 -6.60 10.24 -3.31
CA ASN A 234 -6.97 10.96 -4.53
C ASN A 234 -5.74 11.52 -5.25
N LEU A 235 -4.82 12.18 -4.54
CA LEU A 235 -3.59 12.68 -5.17
C LEU A 235 -2.78 11.55 -5.83
N LEU A 236 -2.61 10.42 -5.14
CA LEU A 236 -1.85 9.29 -5.66
C LEU A 236 -2.56 8.59 -6.84
N ALA A 237 -3.89 8.63 -6.88
CA ALA A 237 -4.72 8.11 -7.95
C ALA A 237 -4.89 9.08 -9.14
N HIS A 238 -4.48 10.34 -9.01
CA HIS A 238 -4.72 11.38 -10.02
C HIS A 238 -3.67 11.39 -11.13
N GLU A 239 -4.03 11.92 -12.30
CA GLU A 239 -3.09 12.04 -13.42
C GLU A 239 -1.90 12.96 -13.10
N GLU A 240 -2.12 14.02 -12.34
CA GLU A 240 -1.09 14.93 -11.81
C GLU A 240 -0.26 14.37 -10.65
N CYS A 241 -0.47 13.12 -10.23
CA CYS A 241 0.34 12.49 -9.18
C CYS A 241 1.83 12.67 -9.48
N PRO A 242 2.62 13.36 -8.62
CA PRO A 242 4.00 13.73 -8.96
C PRO A 242 4.99 12.58 -8.79
N VAL A 243 4.60 11.48 -8.14
CA VAL A 243 5.51 10.43 -7.66
C VAL A 243 5.07 9.02 -8.05
N THR A 244 6.01 8.09 -8.04
CA THR A 244 5.78 6.64 -8.15
C THR A 244 6.79 5.94 -7.24
N GLY A 245 6.48 4.74 -6.77
CA GLY A 245 7.37 3.94 -5.91
C GLY A 245 7.48 4.43 -4.47
N GLU A 246 6.63 5.39 -4.06
CA GLU A 246 6.70 6.01 -2.75
C GLU A 246 5.72 5.41 -1.74
N CYS A 247 6.09 5.49 -0.47
CA CYS A 247 5.27 5.04 0.66
C CYS A 247 4.97 6.23 1.58
N PHE A 248 3.72 6.33 2.02
CA PHE A 248 3.29 7.43 2.89
C PHE A 248 2.54 6.90 4.11
N ALA A 249 3.00 7.30 5.30
CA ALA A 249 2.22 7.20 6.53
C ALA A 249 1.23 8.36 6.58
N ALA A 250 -0.05 8.09 6.83
CA ALA A 250 -1.07 9.14 6.86
C ALA A 250 -2.19 8.85 7.84
N GLY A 251 -2.83 9.90 8.36
CA GLY A 251 -3.91 9.83 9.35
C GLY A 251 -4.01 11.13 10.12
N ALA A 252 -5.16 11.48 10.72
CA ALA A 252 -5.31 12.73 11.49
C ALA A 252 -4.95 14.04 10.75
N GLY A 253 -4.99 14.06 9.42
CA GLY A 253 -4.51 15.21 8.63
C GLY A 253 -2.98 15.31 8.52
N TYR A 254 -2.25 14.34 9.08
CA TYR A 254 -0.82 14.16 8.91
C TYR A 254 -0.53 13.28 7.69
N VAL A 255 0.51 13.65 6.93
CA VAL A 255 1.07 12.86 5.83
C VAL A 255 2.59 12.95 5.93
N SER A 256 3.27 11.81 5.91
CA SER A 256 4.72 11.75 5.88
C SER A 256 5.20 10.64 4.95
N ARG A 257 6.26 10.95 4.20
CA ARG A 257 6.94 9.97 3.35
C ARG A 257 7.74 9.02 4.23
N VAL A 258 7.53 7.72 4.06
CA VAL A 258 8.33 6.67 4.69
C VAL A 258 9.43 6.26 3.75
N VAL A 259 10.66 6.21 4.26
CA VAL A 259 11.86 5.94 3.47
C VAL A 259 12.68 4.83 4.11
N TRP A 260 13.39 4.06 3.29
CA TRP A 260 14.52 3.26 3.77
C TRP A 260 15.77 4.13 3.80
N SER A 261 16.68 3.82 4.71
CA SER A 261 17.98 4.47 4.82
C SER A 261 19.07 3.44 5.12
N THR A 262 20.31 3.78 4.78
CA THR A 262 21.50 2.98 5.13
C THR A 262 22.49 3.83 5.93
N THR A 263 23.14 3.22 6.92
CA THR A 263 24.29 3.80 7.63
C THR A 263 25.49 3.92 6.69
N GLU A 264 26.56 4.61 7.12
CA GLU A 264 27.81 4.61 6.35
C GLU A 264 28.45 3.22 6.28
N GLY A 265 28.31 2.43 7.35
CA GLY A 265 28.83 1.08 7.46
C GLY A 265 30.36 1.01 7.62
N LEU A 266 30.87 -0.20 7.84
CA LEU A 266 32.30 -0.47 8.05
C LEU A 266 32.93 -1.12 6.81
N VAL A 267 34.09 -0.63 6.38
CA VAL A 267 34.89 -1.25 5.30
C VAL A 267 36.20 -1.82 5.86
N ASP A 268 36.22 -3.13 6.08
CA ASP A 268 37.44 -3.90 6.38
C ASP A 268 37.48 -5.16 5.51
N ARG A 269 38.53 -5.30 4.69
CA ARG A 269 38.69 -6.43 3.77
C ARG A 269 39.20 -7.70 4.46
N ASN A 270 39.68 -7.59 5.70
CA ASN A 270 40.16 -8.70 6.53
C ASN A 270 39.28 -8.93 7.76
N MET A 271 38.04 -8.42 7.72
CA MET A 271 37.09 -8.49 8.82
C MET A 271 36.85 -9.93 9.29
N THR A 272 36.93 -10.15 10.60
CA THR A 272 36.46 -11.38 11.26
C THR A 272 35.20 -11.07 12.07
N ALA A 273 34.53 -12.10 12.58
CA ALA A 273 33.38 -11.89 13.47
C ALA A 273 33.77 -11.12 14.74
N GLU A 274 34.97 -11.34 15.26
CA GLU A 274 35.50 -10.65 16.44
C GLU A 274 35.82 -9.19 16.17
N THR A 275 36.43 -8.87 15.02
CA THR A 275 36.69 -7.46 14.65
C THR A 275 35.39 -6.72 14.36
N LEU A 276 34.41 -7.37 13.72
CA LEU A 276 33.07 -6.81 13.50
C LEU A 276 32.33 -6.56 14.82
N LEU A 277 32.40 -7.49 15.79
CA LEU A 277 31.79 -7.30 17.11
C LEU A 277 32.42 -6.15 17.87
N ARG A 278 33.75 -6.02 17.81
CA ARG A 278 34.48 -4.89 18.41
C ARG A 278 34.02 -3.56 17.83
N ASP A 279 33.81 -3.51 16.52
CA ASP A 279 33.48 -2.28 15.78
C ASP A 279 31.97 -2.16 15.50
N TRP A 280 31.13 -2.91 16.23
CA TRP A 280 29.69 -3.02 15.96
C TRP A 280 28.94 -1.69 16.07
N GLU A 281 29.33 -0.84 17.02
CA GLU A 281 28.73 0.49 17.20
C GLU A 281 28.88 1.36 15.95
N HIS A 282 29.99 1.24 15.22
CA HIS A 282 30.21 1.97 13.97
C HIS A 282 29.27 1.50 12.84
N VAL A 283 28.97 0.20 12.77
CA VAL A 283 28.01 -0.35 11.79
C VAL A 283 26.59 0.14 12.07
N MET A 284 26.25 0.26 13.35
CA MET A 284 24.93 0.67 13.84
C MET A 284 24.75 2.19 13.94
N ASP A 285 25.78 2.98 13.68
CA ASP A 285 25.73 4.45 13.75
C ASP A 285 24.80 5.01 12.66
N THR A 286 23.76 5.70 13.09
CA THR A 286 22.76 6.29 12.19
C THR A 286 23.08 7.72 11.79
N ASP A 287 24.15 8.32 12.31
CA ASP A 287 24.62 9.62 11.88
C ASP A 287 25.04 9.56 10.40
N GLY A 288 24.67 10.58 9.62
CA GLY A 288 24.99 10.64 8.19
C GLY A 288 24.21 9.66 7.28
N MET A 289 23.20 8.95 7.80
CA MET A 289 22.37 8.03 7.02
C MET A 289 21.83 8.63 5.72
N ALA A 290 21.79 7.81 4.68
CA ALA A 290 21.29 8.22 3.38
C ALA A 290 19.98 7.52 3.03
N VAL A 291 18.99 8.29 2.56
CA VAL A 291 17.72 7.75 2.06
C VAL A 291 17.95 6.92 0.80
N VAL A 292 17.34 5.73 0.73
CA VAL A 292 17.38 4.80 -0.39
C VAL A 292 16.25 5.13 -1.39
N GLY A 293 16.62 5.74 -2.52
CA GLY A 293 15.74 6.01 -3.65
C GLY A 293 15.28 4.72 -4.35
N TYR A 294 14.11 4.78 -4.99
CA TYR A 294 13.57 3.62 -5.73
C TYR A 294 14.25 3.45 -7.10
N GLU A 295 14.69 4.54 -7.73
CA GLU A 295 15.54 4.50 -8.92
C GLU A 295 16.95 4.13 -8.45
N GLY A 296 17.35 2.88 -8.70
CA GLY A 296 18.61 2.29 -8.23
C GLY A 296 19.91 2.95 -8.70
N GLY A 297 19.89 4.16 -9.25
CA GLY A 297 21.08 4.86 -9.76
C GLY A 297 21.93 5.53 -8.68
N GLY A 298 21.32 6.24 -7.71
CA GLY A 298 22.08 6.99 -6.70
C GLY A 298 22.33 6.25 -5.38
N THR A 299 21.42 5.35 -4.99
CA THR A 299 21.35 4.80 -3.63
C THR A 299 21.80 3.36 -3.50
N THR A 300 21.68 2.59 -4.58
CA THR A 300 22.47 1.36 -4.74
C THR A 300 23.95 1.69 -4.63
N TYR A 301 24.41 2.84 -5.12
CA TYR A 301 25.82 3.24 -5.04
C TYR A 301 26.32 3.42 -3.60
N LYS A 302 25.51 3.95 -2.67
CA LYS A 302 25.90 4.05 -1.24
C LYS A 302 25.88 2.69 -0.53
N MET A 303 24.84 1.88 -0.74
CA MET A 303 24.84 0.50 -0.24
C MET A 303 26.02 -0.31 -0.78
N LEU A 304 26.40 -0.07 -2.04
CA LEU A 304 27.51 -0.74 -2.68
C LEU A 304 28.86 -0.04 -2.51
N ALA A 305 28.91 1.14 -1.86
CA ALA A 305 30.15 1.90 -1.70
C ALA A 305 31.18 1.09 -0.92
N GLY A 306 30.73 0.34 0.09
CA GLY A 306 31.56 -0.60 0.83
C GLY A 306 32.08 -1.78 0.00
N PHE A 307 31.49 -2.10 -1.16
CA PHE A 307 31.99 -3.14 -2.08
C PHE A 307 32.94 -2.58 -3.14
N ALA A 308 32.99 -1.26 -3.34
CA ALA A 308 33.89 -0.67 -4.32
C ALA A 308 35.36 -0.93 -3.93
N PRO A 309 36.25 -1.26 -4.89
CA PRO A 309 37.68 -1.33 -4.60
C PRO A 309 38.16 0.02 -4.06
N PRO A 310 39.16 0.05 -3.16
CA PRO A 310 39.72 1.30 -2.69
C PRO A 310 40.18 2.13 -3.89
N GLN A 311 39.73 3.38 -3.97
CA GLN A 311 40.18 4.29 -5.02
C GLN A 311 41.71 4.44 -4.90
N PRO A 312 42.47 4.38 -6.01
CA PRO A 312 43.89 4.68 -5.96
C PRO A 312 44.06 6.10 -5.39
N PRO A 313 45.09 6.35 -4.56
CA PRO A 313 45.33 7.68 -4.02
C PRO A 313 45.38 8.66 -5.19
N HIS A 314 44.58 9.73 -5.12
CA HIS A 314 44.55 10.77 -6.13
C HIS A 314 45.99 11.17 -6.48
N ALA A 315 46.37 10.96 -7.74
CA ALA A 315 47.62 11.52 -8.24
C ALA A 315 47.56 13.03 -7.96
N PRO A 316 48.61 13.62 -7.34
CA PRO A 316 48.63 15.05 -7.09
C PRO A 316 48.38 15.78 -8.42
N PRO A 317 47.67 16.93 -8.40
CA PRO A 317 47.39 17.67 -9.60
C PRO A 317 48.71 17.93 -10.36
N GLN A 318 48.75 17.52 -11.63
CA GLN A 318 49.86 17.86 -12.50
C GLN A 318 49.88 19.39 -12.62
N THR A 319 50.98 19.97 -12.17
CA THR A 319 51.30 21.41 -12.23
C THR A 319 51.33 21.94 -13.64
#